data_AF-A0A3D1QDR7-F1
#
_entry.id   AF-A0A3D1QDR7-F1
#
_cell.length_a   1.000
_cell.length_b   1.000
_cell.length_c   1.000
_cell.angle_alpha   90.00
_cell.angle_beta   90.00
_cell.angle_gamma   90.00
#
_symmetry.space_group_name_H-M   'P 1'
#
loop_
_entity.id
_entity.type
_entity.pdbx_description
1 polymer ?
#
loop_
_entity_poly.entity_id
_entity_poly.type
_entity_poly.pdbx_seq_one_letter_code
_entity_poly.pdbx_strand_id
1 'polypeptide(L)'
;ADRQEIEGVRGVNNAMREYFQLKNPETPLCVAVFGPPGSGKSFVIKEIARGLGIGEKAQLTFNLSQFDSPAELQNAFHQVRDLNLKGKMPLVFWDEFDTPCEGLPLGWLRYFLAPMQDGEFTYEGLSHPLGGGIFVFAGATRHSFEEFRSGDNAEDRAAKKPDFISRLRAFINIKGINGNPNSVEDRLYVIRRAFILRQYLETNAAHLKINGQFEIEPSVLDAFLLVSRYWHGARSLENLLKMSSLADKRKYELSSLPPDHIVEMHVNMKEFNDLTKLGRRELLRIGITGHVNLDPEEIGILSRSIDRVIAFIERQFPAHYLTVFSPLAAGADRLVAGALLKDEAARLIAVLPFSMQRYLETFGASEDYRHDPAGAELRSEYEYWINNRAIEVIEMPPTPTRRLAYLKAGQFIAEHSNVIIVVWDGNRQKYSSVTAQVVARAEALKIPICHIWAQNYRSESCQANIKPRHGEIRYKNFPGQPPDMWTSIAAE
;
A
#
# COMPACT_ATOMS: atom_id res chain seq x y z
N ALA A 1 3.14 4.93 13.91
CA ALA A 1 1.79 4.93 13.31
C ALA A 1 1.52 6.33 12.75
N ASP A 2 0.82 6.41 11.63
CA ASP A 2 0.51 7.68 10.97
C ASP A 2 -0.26 8.57 11.96
N ARG A 3 -0.01 9.87 11.98
CA ARG A 3 -0.63 10.80 12.94
C ARG A 3 -2.15 10.69 12.90
N GLN A 4 -2.73 10.58 11.71
CA GLN A 4 -4.18 10.41 11.53
C GLN A 4 -4.71 9.08 12.08
N GLU A 5 -3.98 7.98 11.86
CA GLU A 5 -4.34 6.66 12.38
C GLU A 5 -4.27 6.64 13.92
N ILE A 6 -3.21 7.24 14.51
CA ILE A 6 -3.07 7.39 15.96
C ILE A 6 -4.19 8.25 16.53
N GLU A 7 -4.51 9.37 15.88
CA GLU A 7 -5.57 10.28 16.32
C GLU A 7 -6.94 9.60 16.27
N GLY A 8 -7.24 8.83 15.21
CA GLY A 8 -8.46 8.02 15.11
C GLY A 8 -8.55 6.96 16.20
N VAL A 9 -7.48 6.16 16.40
CA VAL A 9 -7.43 5.13 17.45
C VAL A 9 -7.59 5.74 18.84
N ARG A 10 -6.94 6.88 19.10
CA ARG A 10 -7.09 7.62 20.37
C ARG A 10 -8.51 8.14 20.55
N GLY A 11 -9.12 8.69 19.49
CA GLY A 11 -10.50 9.19 19.51
C GLY A 11 -11.49 8.10 19.91
N VAL A 12 -11.43 6.93 19.28
CA VAL A 12 -12.29 5.79 19.62
C VAL A 12 -11.97 5.23 21.00
N ASN A 13 -10.70 5.09 21.38
CA ASN A 13 -10.33 4.61 22.72
C ASN A 13 -10.87 5.54 23.82
N ASN A 14 -10.80 6.86 23.61
CA ASN A 14 -11.37 7.83 24.54
C ASN A 14 -12.90 7.71 24.60
N ALA A 15 -13.59 7.64 23.45
CA ALA A 15 -15.03 7.47 23.41
C ALA A 15 -15.50 6.18 24.10
N MET A 16 -14.82 5.05 23.85
CA MET A 16 -15.12 3.77 24.50
C MET A 16 -14.83 3.84 26.01
N ARG A 17 -13.75 4.49 26.43
CA ARG A 17 -13.41 4.64 27.85
C ARG A 17 -14.42 5.50 28.60
N GLU A 18 -14.81 6.64 28.04
CA GLU A 18 -15.84 7.52 28.61
C GLU A 18 -17.18 6.79 28.73
N TYR A 19 -17.58 6.07 27.67
CA TYR A 19 -18.81 5.30 27.67
C TYR A 19 -18.79 4.15 28.68
N PHE A 20 -17.66 3.45 28.82
CA PHE A 20 -17.51 2.35 29.77
C PHE A 20 -17.62 2.79 31.24
N GLN A 21 -17.43 4.08 31.53
CA GLN A 21 -17.62 4.65 32.87
C GLN A 21 -19.09 4.97 33.19
N LEU A 22 -19.98 4.98 32.20
CA LEU A 22 -21.39 5.25 32.40
C LEU A 22 -22.06 4.08 33.14
N LYS A 23 -22.91 4.41 34.11
CA LYS A 23 -23.75 3.42 34.81
C LYS A 23 -25.00 3.16 33.98
N ASN A 24 -25.20 1.91 33.56
CA ASN A 24 -26.40 1.44 32.84
C ASN A 24 -26.82 2.35 31.66
N PRO A 25 -25.96 2.55 30.65
CA PRO A 25 -26.34 3.35 29.49
C PRO A 25 -27.54 2.71 28.77
N GLU A 26 -28.50 3.54 28.37
CA GLU A 26 -29.73 3.11 27.70
C GLU A 26 -29.53 2.90 26.19
N THR A 27 -28.63 3.68 25.58
CA THR A 27 -28.33 3.64 24.14
C THR A 27 -26.89 3.23 23.87
N PRO A 28 -26.60 2.51 22.77
CA PRO A 28 -25.27 2.03 22.46
C PRO A 28 -24.33 3.14 21.95
N LEU A 29 -23.05 3.05 22.30
CA LEU A 29 -21.98 3.80 21.64
C LEU A 29 -21.72 3.21 20.26
N CYS A 30 -21.97 4.00 19.21
CA CYS A 30 -21.78 3.54 17.83
C CYS A 30 -20.46 4.07 17.25
N VAL A 31 -19.60 3.14 16.83
CA VAL A 31 -18.29 3.40 16.24
C VAL A 31 -18.22 2.75 14.86
N ALA A 32 -17.67 3.45 13.88
CA ALA A 32 -17.40 2.88 12.56
C ALA A 32 -15.91 2.62 12.33
N VAL A 33 -15.60 1.53 11.63
CA VAL A 33 -14.23 1.12 11.32
C VAL A 33 -14.13 0.82 9.84
N PHE A 34 -13.25 1.56 9.16
CA PHE A 34 -13.03 1.42 7.73
C PHE A 34 -11.60 0.96 7.45
N GLY A 35 -11.42 0.29 6.32
CA GLY A 35 -10.13 -0.17 5.85
C GLY A 35 -10.27 -1.36 4.90
N PRO A 36 -9.24 -1.67 4.11
CA PRO A 36 -9.31 -2.76 3.15
C PRO A 36 -9.54 -4.13 3.81
N PRO A 37 -10.06 -5.13 3.08
CA PRO A 37 -10.12 -6.50 3.57
C PRO A 37 -8.75 -6.96 4.09
N GLY A 38 -8.73 -7.60 5.25
CA GLY A 38 -7.48 -8.04 5.87
C GLY A 38 -6.59 -6.92 6.42
N SER A 39 -7.11 -5.69 6.64
CA SER A 39 -6.34 -4.61 7.26
C SER A 39 -6.12 -4.75 8.77
N GLY A 40 -6.85 -5.66 9.43
CA GLY A 40 -6.82 -5.81 10.89
C GLY A 40 -7.89 -5.00 11.63
N LYS A 41 -9.04 -4.71 11.00
CA LYS A 41 -10.15 -3.94 11.62
C LYS A 41 -10.58 -4.47 12.98
N SER A 42 -10.94 -5.75 13.03
CA SER A 42 -11.40 -6.39 14.26
C SER A 42 -10.28 -6.49 15.30
N PHE A 43 -9.02 -6.56 14.86
CA PHE A 43 -7.87 -6.62 15.76
C PHE A 43 -7.72 -5.33 16.58
N VAL A 44 -7.69 -4.16 15.93
CA VAL A 44 -7.48 -2.87 16.62
C VAL A 44 -8.53 -2.66 17.71
N ILE A 45 -9.80 -2.95 17.42
CA ILE A 45 -10.89 -2.78 18.38
C ILE A 45 -10.83 -3.82 19.51
N LYS A 46 -10.48 -5.08 19.21
CA LYS A 46 -10.30 -6.11 20.25
C LYS A 46 -9.17 -5.76 21.22
N GLU A 47 -8.09 -5.11 20.75
CA GLU A 47 -7.04 -4.60 21.64
C GLU A 47 -7.52 -3.47 22.54
N ILE A 48 -8.28 -2.51 22.00
CA ILE A 48 -8.90 -1.44 22.81
C ILE A 48 -9.82 -2.05 23.87
N ALA A 49 -10.66 -3.01 23.47
CA ALA A 49 -11.57 -3.71 24.37
C ALA A 49 -10.83 -4.48 25.48
N ARG A 50 -9.73 -5.17 25.15
CA ARG A 50 -8.88 -5.84 26.14
C ARG A 50 -8.28 -4.84 27.11
N GLY A 51 -7.81 -3.70 26.63
CA GLY A 51 -7.29 -2.60 27.46
C GLY A 51 -8.32 -1.99 28.41
N LEU A 52 -9.62 -2.06 28.06
CA LEU A 52 -10.73 -1.65 28.92
C LEU A 52 -11.21 -2.76 29.88
N GLY A 53 -10.70 -3.98 29.75
CA GLY A 53 -11.12 -5.12 30.56
C GLY A 53 -12.43 -5.78 30.11
N ILE A 54 -12.87 -5.54 28.87
CA ILE A 54 -14.06 -6.20 28.32
C ILE A 54 -13.71 -7.65 27.98
N GLY A 55 -14.23 -8.59 28.77
CA GLY A 55 -13.96 -10.02 28.59
C GLY A 55 -14.51 -10.59 27.29
N GLU A 56 -13.85 -11.62 26.74
CA GLU A 56 -14.20 -12.23 25.44
C GLU A 56 -15.65 -12.73 25.35
N LYS A 57 -16.22 -13.22 26.47
CA LYS A 57 -17.61 -13.68 26.53
C LYS A 57 -18.66 -12.56 26.37
N ALA A 58 -18.24 -11.30 26.44
CA ALA A 58 -19.11 -10.15 26.18
C ALA A 58 -18.89 -9.56 24.77
N GLN A 59 -18.02 -10.17 23.97
CA GLN A 59 -17.74 -9.76 22.60
C GLN A 59 -18.54 -10.63 21.64
N LEU A 60 -19.44 -10.02 20.88
CA LEU A 60 -20.25 -10.67 19.85
C LEU A 60 -19.76 -10.22 18.47
N THR A 61 -19.80 -11.11 17.48
CA THR A 61 -19.44 -10.79 16.10
C THR A 61 -20.48 -11.40 15.17
N PHE A 62 -21.09 -10.56 14.35
CA PHE A 62 -22.09 -10.90 13.37
C PHE A 62 -21.61 -10.41 12.01
N ASN A 63 -21.56 -11.30 11.02
CA ASN A 63 -21.23 -10.94 9.65
C ASN A 63 -22.53 -10.82 8.85
N LEU A 64 -22.88 -9.60 8.41
CA LEU A 64 -24.16 -9.35 7.73
C LEU A 64 -24.23 -9.94 6.31
N SER A 65 -23.10 -10.30 5.69
CA SER A 65 -23.15 -11.01 4.40
C SER A 65 -23.61 -12.46 4.51
N GLN A 66 -23.61 -13.01 5.73
CA GLN A 66 -24.11 -14.36 6.01
C GLN A 66 -25.59 -14.36 6.39
N PHE A 67 -26.22 -13.19 6.51
CA PHE A 67 -27.62 -13.08 6.91
C PHE A 67 -28.48 -13.09 5.65
N ASP A 68 -29.45 -13.99 5.60
CA ASP A 68 -30.38 -14.11 4.47
C ASP A 68 -31.52 -13.08 4.59
N SER A 69 -31.83 -12.63 5.81
CA SER A 69 -32.95 -11.71 6.04
C SER A 69 -32.78 -10.78 7.26
N PRO A 70 -33.51 -9.65 7.31
CA PRO A 70 -33.56 -8.77 8.48
C PRO A 70 -34.02 -9.43 9.78
N ALA A 71 -34.70 -10.58 9.72
CA ALA A 71 -35.12 -11.31 10.91
C ALA A 71 -33.93 -11.86 11.72
N GLU A 72 -32.84 -12.24 11.06
CA GLU A 72 -31.63 -12.71 11.75
C GLU A 72 -30.94 -11.60 12.55
N LEU A 73 -31.06 -10.35 12.09
CA LEU A 73 -30.58 -9.19 12.83
C LEU A 73 -31.32 -9.02 14.16
N GLN A 74 -32.62 -9.36 14.20
CA GLN A 74 -33.39 -9.33 15.44
C GLN A 74 -32.90 -10.40 16.43
N ASN A 75 -32.58 -11.61 15.95
CA ASN A 75 -31.96 -12.66 16.78
C ASN A 75 -30.62 -12.21 17.36
N ALA A 76 -29.81 -11.48 16.58
CA ALA A 76 -28.57 -10.89 17.05
C ALA A 76 -28.82 -9.87 18.17
N PHE A 77 -29.82 -8.99 18.01
CA PHE A 77 -30.22 -8.03 19.05
C PHE A 77 -30.69 -8.70 20.35
N HIS A 78 -31.39 -9.83 20.27
CA HIS A 78 -31.73 -10.61 21.47
C HIS A 78 -30.49 -11.09 22.23
N GLN A 79 -29.43 -11.54 21.53
CA GLN A 79 -28.18 -11.94 22.19
C GLN A 79 -27.46 -10.77 22.86
N VAL A 80 -27.49 -9.58 22.25
CA VAL A 80 -26.96 -8.35 22.86
C VAL A 80 -27.71 -8.02 24.14
N ARG A 81 -29.04 -8.04 24.08
CA ARG A 81 -29.91 -7.81 25.24
C ARG A 81 -29.63 -8.78 26.38
N ASP A 82 -29.43 -10.06 26.09
CA ASP A 82 -29.11 -11.08 27.10
C ASP A 82 -27.81 -10.79 27.86
N LEU A 83 -26.82 -10.18 27.22
CA LEU A 83 -25.58 -9.75 27.88
C LEU A 83 -25.84 -8.57 28.82
N ASN A 84 -26.63 -7.58 28.38
CA ASN A 84 -27.06 -6.47 29.23
C ASN A 84 -27.83 -6.95 30.46
N LEU A 85 -28.76 -7.90 30.29
CA LEU A 85 -29.51 -8.50 31.40
C LEU A 85 -28.61 -9.26 32.39
N LYS A 86 -27.47 -9.79 31.92
CA LYS A 86 -26.44 -10.43 32.75
C LYS A 86 -25.47 -9.41 33.38
N GLY A 87 -25.70 -8.11 33.23
CA GLY A 87 -24.84 -7.04 33.75
C GLY A 87 -23.49 -6.94 33.05
N LYS A 88 -23.37 -7.45 31.81
CA LYS A 88 -22.13 -7.38 31.02
C LYS A 88 -22.30 -6.36 29.90
N MET A 89 -21.35 -5.43 29.80
CA MET A 89 -21.28 -4.47 28.70
C MET A 89 -21.01 -5.20 27.37
N PRO A 90 -21.97 -5.24 26.43
CA PRO A 90 -21.76 -5.91 25.16
C PRO A 90 -20.81 -5.10 24.27
N LEU A 91 -19.85 -5.77 23.64
CA LEU A 91 -19.09 -5.25 22.50
C LEU A 91 -19.53 -6.03 21.26
N VAL A 92 -20.18 -5.36 20.32
CA VAL A 92 -20.83 -6.03 19.18
C VAL A 92 -20.18 -5.56 17.90
N PHE A 93 -19.61 -6.51 17.14
CA PHE A 93 -19.09 -6.27 15.81
C PHE A 93 -20.14 -6.62 14.76
N TRP A 94 -20.51 -5.62 13.97
CA TRP A 94 -21.32 -5.75 12.76
C TRP A 94 -20.36 -5.71 11.56
N ASP A 95 -19.87 -6.87 11.15
CA ASP A 95 -18.93 -7.02 10.04
C ASP A 95 -19.69 -7.03 8.70
N GLU A 96 -19.04 -6.51 7.66
CA GLU A 96 -19.61 -6.33 6.32
C GLU A 96 -20.97 -5.60 6.33
N PHE A 97 -21.12 -4.61 7.22
CA PHE A 97 -22.38 -3.86 7.39
C PHE A 97 -22.82 -3.08 6.13
N ASP A 98 -21.88 -2.86 5.22
CA ASP A 98 -22.03 -2.16 3.96
C ASP A 98 -22.43 -3.08 2.79
N THR A 99 -22.71 -4.35 3.06
CA THR A 99 -23.24 -5.30 2.07
C THR A 99 -24.69 -4.95 1.67
N PRO A 100 -25.16 -5.32 0.46
CA PRO A 100 -26.56 -5.16 0.08
C PRO A 100 -27.50 -6.00 0.96
N CYS A 101 -28.72 -5.52 1.15
CA CYS A 101 -29.81 -6.26 1.81
C CYS A 101 -31.07 -6.12 0.96
N GLU A 102 -31.78 -7.23 0.70
CA GLU A 102 -33.01 -7.24 -0.11
C GLU A 102 -32.84 -6.53 -1.48
N GLY A 103 -31.67 -6.68 -2.10
CA GLY A 103 -31.34 -6.06 -3.39
C GLY A 103 -31.02 -4.56 -3.35
N LEU A 104 -31.04 -3.93 -2.18
CA LEU A 104 -30.70 -2.52 -2.00
C LEU A 104 -29.25 -2.36 -1.49
N PRO A 105 -28.40 -1.58 -2.16
CA PRO A 105 -27.10 -1.18 -1.63
C PRO A 105 -27.24 -0.54 -0.26
N LEU A 106 -26.39 -0.91 0.71
CA LEU A 106 -26.45 -0.42 2.09
C LEU A 106 -27.82 -0.67 2.77
N GLY A 107 -28.57 -1.68 2.33
CA GLY A 107 -29.94 -1.92 2.79
C GLY A 107 -30.05 -2.18 4.30
N TRP A 108 -28.99 -2.66 4.94
CA TRP A 108 -28.95 -2.93 6.38
C TRP A 108 -29.04 -1.68 7.27
N LEU A 109 -28.60 -0.50 6.79
CA LEU A 109 -28.44 0.69 7.65
C LEU A 109 -29.74 1.14 8.32
N ARG A 110 -30.87 1.03 7.62
CA ARG A 110 -32.19 1.43 8.15
C ARG A 110 -32.58 0.68 9.43
N TYR A 111 -32.16 -0.59 9.54
CA TYR A 111 -32.54 -1.45 10.67
C TYR A 111 -31.73 -1.13 11.93
N PHE A 112 -30.60 -0.43 11.79
CA PHE A 112 -29.80 0.01 12.93
C PHE A 112 -30.24 1.36 13.50
N LEU A 113 -31.05 2.16 12.79
CA LEU A 113 -31.36 3.53 13.21
C LEU A 113 -32.04 3.62 14.59
N ALA A 114 -33.07 2.81 14.83
CA ALA A 114 -33.74 2.74 16.12
C ALA A 114 -32.84 2.14 17.21
N PRO A 115 -32.14 1.01 16.99
CA PRO A 115 -31.13 0.50 17.92
C PRO A 115 -30.07 1.52 18.33
N MET A 116 -29.57 2.32 17.39
CA MET A 116 -28.54 3.32 17.62
C MET A 116 -29.06 4.55 18.36
N GLN A 117 -30.28 4.99 18.05
CA GLN A 117 -30.86 6.23 18.57
C GLN A 117 -31.52 6.04 19.93
N ASP A 118 -32.36 5.01 20.03
CA ASP A 118 -33.30 4.83 21.13
C ASP A 118 -32.93 3.62 21.99
N GLY A 119 -31.95 2.80 21.56
CA GLY A 119 -31.59 1.59 22.30
C GLY A 119 -32.71 0.55 22.28
N GLU A 120 -33.53 0.53 21.22
CA GLU A 120 -34.68 -0.35 21.05
C GLU A 120 -34.69 -0.98 19.65
N PHE A 121 -35.32 -2.13 19.52
CA PHE A 121 -35.54 -2.79 18.24
C PHE A 121 -36.95 -3.37 18.15
N THR A 122 -37.49 -3.46 16.95
CA THR A 122 -38.81 -4.04 16.71
C THR A 122 -38.70 -5.51 16.30
N TYR A 123 -39.43 -6.39 17.00
CA TYR A 123 -39.57 -7.81 16.68
C TYR A 123 -41.07 -8.16 16.70
N GLU A 124 -41.58 -8.79 15.64
CA GLU A 124 -43.01 -9.13 15.50
C GLU A 124 -43.99 -7.97 15.78
N GLY A 125 -43.58 -6.73 15.46
CA GLY A 125 -44.39 -5.52 15.67
C GLY A 125 -44.35 -4.94 17.09
N LEU A 126 -43.61 -5.55 18.01
CA LEU A 126 -43.42 -5.07 19.37
C LEU A 126 -42.04 -4.41 19.53
N SER A 127 -41.98 -3.31 20.27
CA SER A 127 -40.70 -2.69 20.65
C SER A 127 -40.07 -3.45 21.82
N HIS A 128 -38.79 -3.77 21.71
CA HIS A 128 -38.00 -4.39 22.75
C HIS A 128 -36.78 -3.54 23.11
N PRO A 129 -36.47 -3.39 24.40
CA PRO A 129 -35.26 -2.70 24.82
C PRO A 129 -34.03 -3.55 24.47
N LEU A 130 -33.06 -2.93 23.80
CA LEU A 130 -31.73 -3.49 23.52
C LEU A 130 -30.78 -3.23 24.69
N GLY A 131 -30.87 -2.02 25.25
CA GLY A 131 -29.93 -1.48 26.23
C GLY A 131 -28.64 -0.97 25.60
N GLY A 132 -27.71 -0.54 26.45
CA GLY A 132 -26.42 -0.04 26.02
C GLY A 132 -25.46 -1.09 25.48
N GLY A 133 -24.26 -0.65 25.14
CA GLY A 133 -23.23 -1.48 24.53
C GLY A 133 -22.34 -0.66 23.61
N ILE A 134 -21.28 -1.27 23.12
CA ILE A 134 -20.39 -0.65 22.13
C ILE A 134 -20.60 -1.38 20.81
N PHE A 135 -21.17 -0.69 19.83
CA PHE A 135 -21.46 -1.24 18.51
C PHE A 135 -20.41 -0.75 17.52
N VAL A 136 -19.79 -1.71 16.85
CA VAL A 136 -18.65 -1.49 15.97
C VAL A 136 -19.05 -1.95 14.58
N PHE A 137 -19.23 -0.98 13.68
CA PHE A 137 -19.62 -1.21 12.29
C PHE A 137 -18.36 -1.29 11.43
N ALA A 138 -18.02 -2.48 10.94
CA ALA A 138 -16.81 -2.72 10.16
C ALA A 138 -17.13 -2.94 8.68
N GLY A 139 -16.73 -1.99 7.83
CA GLY A 139 -17.01 -2.02 6.39
C GLY A 139 -15.83 -2.54 5.58
N ALA A 140 -16.12 -3.16 4.44
CA ALA A 140 -15.10 -3.67 3.52
C ALA A 140 -15.16 -3.04 2.12
N THR A 141 -16.31 -2.49 1.72
CA THR A 141 -16.52 -1.90 0.38
C THR A 141 -15.87 -0.53 0.24
N ARG A 142 -15.83 0.24 1.33
CA ARG A 142 -15.19 1.57 1.41
C ARG A 142 -13.98 1.50 2.33
N HIS A 143 -12.87 2.12 1.92
CA HIS A 143 -11.60 2.03 2.64
C HIS A 143 -11.41 3.16 3.67
N SER A 144 -12.21 4.22 3.60
CA SER A 144 -12.20 5.29 4.58
C SER A 144 -13.60 5.85 4.86
N PHE A 145 -13.76 6.52 6.01
CA PHE A 145 -14.99 7.22 6.36
C PHE A 145 -15.33 8.34 5.38
N GLU A 146 -14.32 9.04 4.86
CA GLU A 146 -14.49 10.10 3.87
C GLU A 146 -15.09 9.55 2.57
N GLU A 147 -14.61 8.39 2.13
CA GLU A 147 -15.15 7.69 0.97
C GLU A 147 -16.61 7.24 1.22
N PHE A 148 -16.89 6.69 2.40
CA PHE A 148 -18.24 6.26 2.78
C PHE A 148 -19.22 7.45 2.89
N ARG A 149 -18.75 8.58 3.43
CA ARG A 149 -19.52 9.82 3.53
C ARG A 149 -19.74 10.48 2.18
N SER A 150 -18.80 10.28 1.24
CA SER A 150 -18.95 10.79 -0.12
C SER A 150 -20.10 10.07 -0.86
N GLY A 151 -20.75 10.78 -1.77
CA GLY A 151 -22.00 10.32 -2.40
C GLY A 151 -23.23 10.69 -1.58
N ASP A 152 -24.13 11.42 -2.23
CA ASP A 152 -25.49 11.72 -1.73
C ASP A 152 -26.48 11.55 -2.89
N ASN A 153 -26.37 10.40 -3.55
CA ASN A 153 -27.29 10.03 -4.63
C ASN A 153 -28.64 9.57 -4.04
N ALA A 154 -29.64 9.38 -4.90
CA ALA A 154 -30.97 8.98 -4.45
C ALA A 154 -30.97 7.62 -3.70
N GLU A 155 -30.07 6.71 -4.09
CA GLU A 155 -29.89 5.39 -3.48
C GLU A 155 -29.36 5.49 -2.05
N ASP A 156 -28.34 6.33 -1.81
CA ASP A 156 -27.76 6.59 -0.50
C ASP A 156 -28.80 7.12 0.50
N ARG A 157 -29.68 8.02 0.03
CA ARG A 157 -30.77 8.57 0.86
C ARG A 157 -31.86 7.53 1.12
N ALA A 158 -32.19 6.71 0.13
CA ALA A 158 -33.14 5.61 0.29
C ALA A 158 -32.62 4.56 1.29
N ALA A 159 -31.31 4.35 1.34
CA ALA A 159 -30.64 3.50 2.32
C ALA A 159 -30.52 4.14 3.72
N LYS A 160 -30.90 5.41 3.90
CA LYS A 160 -30.74 6.17 5.16
C LYS A 160 -29.27 6.34 5.60
N LYS A 161 -28.35 6.40 4.63
CA LYS A 161 -26.92 6.60 4.90
C LYS A 161 -26.64 7.90 5.71
N PRO A 162 -27.25 9.06 5.40
CA PRO A 162 -27.01 10.29 6.17
C PRO A 162 -27.45 10.16 7.64
N ASP A 163 -28.62 9.56 7.88
CA ASP A 163 -29.18 9.30 9.21
C ASP A 163 -28.30 8.34 10.02
N PHE A 164 -27.73 7.33 9.38
CA PHE A 164 -26.81 6.40 10.02
C PHE A 164 -25.51 7.12 10.42
N ILE A 165 -24.92 7.90 9.51
CA ILE A 165 -23.70 8.65 9.76
C ILE A 165 -23.86 9.62 10.93
N SER A 166 -24.99 10.33 11.03
CA SER A 166 -25.24 11.28 12.12
C SER A 166 -25.33 10.63 13.51
N ARG A 167 -25.56 9.31 13.57
CA ARG A 167 -25.64 8.52 14.82
C ARG A 167 -24.31 7.87 15.21
N LEU A 168 -23.29 7.95 14.36
CA LEU A 168 -21.94 7.51 14.71
C LEU A 168 -21.28 8.53 15.65
N ARG A 169 -20.69 8.04 16.74
CA ARG A 169 -20.01 8.89 17.72
C ARG A 169 -18.52 9.07 17.40
N ALA A 170 -17.91 8.06 16.80
CA ALA A 170 -16.50 8.07 16.42
C ALA A 170 -16.26 7.12 15.24
N PHE A 171 -15.11 7.28 14.58
CA PHE A 171 -14.66 6.37 13.54
C PHE A 171 -13.14 6.17 13.57
N ILE A 172 -12.66 5.06 13.01
CA ILE A 172 -11.24 4.82 12.71
C ILE A 172 -11.10 4.40 11.26
N ASN A 173 -10.14 5.00 10.55
CA ASN A 173 -9.63 4.50 9.29
C ASN A 173 -8.35 3.69 9.56
N ILE A 174 -8.39 2.37 9.33
CA ILE A 174 -7.27 1.46 9.57
C ILE A 174 -6.54 1.20 8.27
N LYS A 175 -5.23 1.48 8.27
CA LYS A 175 -4.36 1.15 7.14
C LYS A 175 -4.01 -0.33 7.19
N GLY A 176 -3.96 -0.98 6.03
CA GLY A 176 -3.58 -2.39 5.95
C GLY A 176 -2.13 -2.67 6.38
N ILE A 177 -1.80 -3.96 6.48
CA ILE A 177 -0.41 -4.41 6.71
C ILE A 177 0.45 -4.32 5.46
N ASN A 178 -0.20 -4.37 4.31
CA ASN A 178 0.41 -3.83 3.12
C ASN A 178 0.47 -2.34 3.36
N GLY A 179 1.69 -1.81 3.40
CA GLY A 179 1.82 -0.39 3.24
C GLY A 179 1.15 0.05 1.96
N ASN A 180 0.84 1.33 1.89
CA ASN A 180 0.99 2.01 0.62
C ASN A 180 2.41 2.61 0.64
N PRO A 181 3.49 1.89 0.25
CA PRO A 181 4.81 2.50 0.00
C PRO A 181 4.84 3.80 -0.89
N ASN A 182 3.70 4.28 -1.42
CA ASN A 182 3.46 5.28 -2.47
C ASN A 182 2.71 6.52 -2.01
N SER A 183 2.59 6.71 -0.71
CA SER A 183 3.11 7.98 -0.25
C SER A 183 4.43 7.70 0.43
N VAL A 184 5.42 8.55 0.18
CA VAL A 184 6.66 8.59 0.95
C VAL A 184 6.41 8.73 2.46
N GLU A 185 5.17 9.06 2.83
CA GLU A 185 4.69 9.29 4.18
C GLU A 185 4.42 7.99 4.94
N ASP A 186 4.14 6.84 4.30
CA ASP A 186 3.85 5.58 5.03
C ASP A 186 5.07 4.68 5.25
N ARG A 187 6.14 5.23 5.84
CA ARG A 187 7.30 4.46 6.32
C ARG A 187 6.98 3.50 7.48
N LEU A 188 5.73 3.51 7.96
CA LEU A 188 5.32 2.90 9.21
C LEU A 188 4.63 1.54 9.02
N TYR A 189 4.44 1.10 7.77
CA TYR A 189 3.86 -0.23 7.50
C TYR A 189 4.69 -1.36 8.11
N VAL A 190 6.02 -1.22 8.16
CA VAL A 190 6.93 -2.17 8.83
C VAL A 190 6.59 -2.28 10.32
N ILE A 191 6.28 -1.16 10.97
CA ILE A 191 5.85 -1.13 12.37
C ILE A 191 4.48 -1.79 12.52
N ARG A 192 3.52 -1.52 11.62
CA ARG A 192 2.21 -2.19 11.64
C ARG A 192 2.35 -3.71 11.50
N ARG A 193 3.19 -4.17 10.57
CA ARG A 193 3.54 -5.59 10.39
C ARG A 193 4.18 -6.17 11.63
N ALA A 194 5.11 -5.46 12.26
CA ALA A 194 5.74 -5.92 13.50
C ALA A 194 4.73 -6.09 14.65
N PHE A 195 3.79 -5.15 14.81
CA PHE A 195 2.72 -5.27 15.80
C PHE A 195 1.82 -6.49 15.55
N ILE A 196 1.39 -6.67 14.30
CA ILE A 196 0.48 -7.78 13.94
C ILE A 196 1.20 -9.13 13.99
N LEU A 197 2.45 -9.20 13.51
CA LEU A 197 3.30 -10.39 13.63
C LEU A 197 3.48 -10.78 15.10
N ARG A 198 3.82 -9.82 15.97
CA ARG A 198 3.97 -10.06 17.40
C ARG A 198 2.70 -10.65 18.02
N GLN A 199 1.54 -10.09 17.69
CA GLN A 199 0.27 -10.57 18.23
C GLN A 199 -0.06 -11.98 17.73
N TYR A 200 0.14 -12.27 16.45
CA TYR A 200 -0.06 -13.62 15.94
C TYR A 200 0.90 -14.62 16.56
N LEU A 201 2.14 -14.23 16.84
CA LEU A 201 3.07 -15.05 17.62
C LEU A 201 2.58 -15.26 19.06
N GLU A 202 2.02 -14.24 19.72
CA GLU A 202 1.44 -14.38 21.07
C GLU A 202 0.25 -15.35 21.09
N THR A 203 -0.52 -15.44 20.01
CA THR A 203 -1.68 -16.33 19.93
C THR A 203 -1.31 -17.74 19.49
N ASN A 204 -0.41 -17.89 18.50
CA ASN A 204 -0.15 -19.17 17.83
C ASN A 204 1.18 -19.82 18.24
N ALA A 205 2.12 -19.07 18.82
CA ALA A 205 3.47 -19.55 19.11
C ALA A 205 4.09 -18.88 20.36
N ALA A 206 3.29 -18.74 21.43
CA ALA A 206 3.70 -18.06 22.65
C ALA A 206 4.96 -18.65 23.30
N HIS A 207 5.21 -19.95 23.09
CA HIS A 207 6.38 -20.69 23.60
C HIS A 207 7.71 -20.21 23.01
N LEU A 208 7.69 -19.50 21.88
CA LEU A 208 8.88 -18.87 21.30
C LEU A 208 9.33 -17.61 22.05
N LYS A 209 8.55 -17.15 23.03
CA LYS A 209 8.83 -15.94 23.79
C LYS A 209 9.76 -16.24 24.97
N ILE A 210 10.98 -15.72 24.91
CA ILE A 210 12.00 -15.84 25.97
C ILE A 210 12.30 -14.43 26.50
N ASN A 211 12.26 -14.24 27.83
CA ASN A 211 12.51 -12.95 28.48
C ASN A 211 11.69 -11.77 27.90
N GLY A 212 10.46 -12.04 27.45
CA GLY A 212 9.56 -11.04 26.89
C GLY A 212 9.78 -10.72 25.40
N GLN A 213 10.77 -11.33 24.75
CA GLN A 213 11.07 -11.19 23.33
C GLN A 213 10.81 -12.50 22.58
N PHE A 214 10.36 -12.41 21.33
CA PHE A 214 10.22 -13.59 20.48
C PHE A 214 11.55 -13.92 19.81
N GLU A 215 11.97 -15.17 19.93
CA GLU A 215 13.17 -15.67 19.27
C GLU A 215 12.87 -15.95 17.78
N ILE A 216 13.29 -15.03 16.91
CA ILE A 216 13.10 -15.12 15.46
C ILE A 216 14.45 -14.90 14.78
N GLU A 217 14.77 -15.71 13.78
CA GLU A 217 15.94 -15.49 12.95
C GLU A 217 15.84 -14.14 12.21
N PRO A 218 16.88 -13.29 12.21
CA PRO A 218 16.79 -11.95 11.65
C PRO A 218 16.34 -11.90 10.18
N SER A 219 16.78 -12.85 9.36
CA SER A 219 16.38 -12.91 7.94
C SER A 219 14.94 -13.36 7.74
N VAL A 220 14.44 -14.26 8.59
CA VAL A 220 13.01 -14.63 8.62
C VAL A 220 12.17 -13.42 9.03
N LEU A 221 12.62 -12.68 10.06
CA LEU A 221 11.96 -11.44 10.47
C LEU A 221 11.96 -10.40 9.34
N ASP A 222 13.09 -10.20 8.66
CA ASP A 222 13.20 -9.32 7.49
C ASP A 222 12.20 -9.72 6.40
N ALA A 223 12.05 -11.02 6.12
CA ALA A 223 11.08 -11.51 5.15
C ALA A 223 9.63 -11.16 5.53
N PHE A 224 9.24 -11.38 6.79
CA PHE A 224 7.90 -11.01 7.26
C PHE A 224 7.66 -9.49 7.24
N LEU A 225 8.67 -8.69 7.55
CA LEU A 225 8.53 -7.25 7.70
C LEU A 225 8.66 -6.48 6.38
N LEU A 226 9.54 -6.92 5.49
CA LEU A 226 9.98 -6.14 4.33
C LEU A 226 9.45 -6.64 3.00
N VAL A 227 8.82 -7.82 2.92
CA VAL A 227 8.22 -8.32 1.68
C VAL A 227 7.27 -7.30 1.06
N SER A 228 7.31 -7.09 -0.25
CA SER A 228 6.60 -5.98 -0.89
C SER A 228 5.12 -5.97 -0.57
N ARG A 229 4.46 -7.12 -0.70
CA ARG A 229 3.02 -7.26 -0.54
C ARG A 229 2.64 -8.65 -0.04
N TYR A 230 1.64 -8.67 0.81
CA TYR A 230 0.86 -9.84 1.18
C TYR A 230 -0.41 -9.89 0.34
N TRP A 231 -0.63 -10.96 -0.42
CA TRP A 231 -1.75 -11.04 -1.38
C TRP A 231 -3.12 -10.81 -0.74
N HIS A 232 -3.31 -11.25 0.52
CA HIS A 232 -4.55 -11.10 1.27
C HIS A 232 -4.36 -10.35 2.60
N GLY A 233 -3.39 -9.43 2.65
CA GLY A 233 -3.13 -8.60 3.83
C GLY A 233 -2.81 -9.43 5.07
N ALA A 234 -3.36 -9.06 6.23
CA ALA A 234 -3.02 -9.67 7.51
C ALA A 234 -3.32 -11.17 7.55
N ARG A 235 -4.31 -11.63 6.77
CA ARG A 235 -4.66 -13.05 6.67
C ARG A 235 -3.54 -13.88 6.03
N SER A 236 -2.85 -13.36 5.01
CA SER A 236 -1.68 -14.02 4.43
C SER A 236 -0.55 -14.14 5.45
N LEU A 237 -0.28 -13.07 6.20
CA LEU A 237 0.74 -13.07 7.26
C LEU A 237 0.39 -14.09 8.38
N GLU A 238 -0.86 -14.12 8.81
CA GLU A 238 -1.37 -15.08 9.80
C GLU A 238 -1.24 -16.53 9.31
N ASN A 239 -1.60 -16.80 8.06
CA ASN A 239 -1.55 -18.14 7.49
C ASN A 239 -0.12 -18.64 7.36
N LEU A 240 0.85 -17.80 6.96
CA LEU A 240 2.26 -18.18 6.94
C LEU A 240 2.74 -18.65 8.31
N LEU A 241 2.33 -17.95 9.38
CA LEU A 241 2.60 -18.35 10.77
C LEU A 241 1.94 -19.68 11.14
N LYS A 242 0.65 -19.84 10.86
CA LYS A 242 -0.11 -21.06 11.21
C LYS A 242 0.36 -22.30 10.48
N MET A 243 0.83 -22.14 9.23
CA MET A 243 1.35 -23.23 8.41
C MET A 243 2.83 -23.52 8.67
N SER A 244 3.47 -22.75 9.57
CA SER A 244 4.86 -22.99 9.96
C SER A 244 4.98 -24.09 11.01
N SER A 245 6.06 -24.85 10.93
CA SER A 245 6.36 -25.95 11.86
C SER A 245 6.99 -25.42 13.16
N LEU A 246 6.14 -24.83 14.02
CA LEU A 246 6.58 -24.13 15.24
C LEU A 246 6.42 -24.94 16.53
N ALA A 247 5.61 -26.00 16.56
CA ALA A 247 5.18 -26.67 17.80
C ALA A 247 6.32 -27.06 18.76
N ASP A 248 7.41 -27.63 18.23
CA ASP A 248 8.56 -28.10 19.04
C ASP A 248 9.80 -27.21 18.91
N LYS A 249 9.65 -26.03 18.31
CA LYS A 249 10.76 -25.11 18.07
C LYS A 249 10.87 -24.11 19.21
N ARG A 250 12.11 -23.70 19.53
CA ARG A 250 12.40 -22.61 20.48
C ARG A 250 12.71 -21.28 19.79
N LYS A 251 12.88 -21.31 18.47
CA LYS A 251 13.20 -20.18 17.62
C LYS A 251 12.47 -20.34 16.29
N TYR A 252 11.95 -19.25 15.75
CA TYR A 252 11.41 -19.21 14.40
C TYR A 252 12.56 -19.00 13.41
N GLU A 253 12.96 -20.09 12.75
CA GLU A 253 14.09 -20.14 11.83
C GLU A 253 13.64 -20.51 10.41
N LEU A 254 14.53 -20.42 9.42
CA LEU A 254 14.21 -20.74 8.02
C LEU A 254 13.56 -22.12 7.88
N SER A 255 14.05 -23.13 8.62
CA SER A 255 13.51 -24.50 8.59
C SER A 255 12.09 -24.64 9.16
N SER A 256 11.60 -23.62 9.88
CA SER A 256 10.25 -23.58 10.40
C SER A 256 9.22 -23.11 9.39
N LEU A 257 9.63 -22.38 8.35
CA LEU A 257 8.72 -21.79 7.37
C LEU A 257 7.88 -22.86 6.64
N PRO A 258 6.72 -22.48 6.10
CA PRO A 258 5.95 -23.39 5.26
C PRO A 258 6.72 -23.74 3.99
N PRO A 259 6.37 -24.85 3.31
CA PRO A 259 6.91 -25.17 1.99
C PRO A 259 6.69 -24.04 0.98
N ASP A 260 7.60 -23.88 0.00
CA ASP A 260 7.61 -22.79 -0.98
C ASP A 260 6.25 -22.57 -1.68
N HIS A 261 5.58 -23.65 -2.10
CA HIS A 261 4.27 -23.56 -2.76
C HIS A 261 3.17 -22.99 -1.84
N ILE A 262 3.30 -23.11 -0.51
CA ILE A 262 2.37 -22.48 0.45
C ILE A 262 2.73 -21.01 0.64
N VAL A 263 4.02 -20.69 0.70
CA VAL A 263 4.49 -19.31 0.81
C VAL A 263 4.07 -18.48 -0.41
N GLU A 264 4.15 -19.06 -1.60
CA GLU A 264 3.76 -18.43 -2.87
C GLU A 264 2.26 -18.02 -2.91
N MET A 265 1.38 -18.76 -2.22
CA MET A 265 -0.04 -18.37 -2.07
C MET A 265 -0.25 -17.07 -1.28
N HIS A 266 0.79 -16.54 -0.64
CA HIS A 266 0.67 -15.44 0.31
C HIS A 266 1.57 -14.25 -0.02
N VAL A 267 2.70 -14.47 -0.68
CA VAL A 267 3.70 -13.46 -1.04
C VAL A 267 4.44 -13.84 -2.33
N ASN A 268 5.24 -12.93 -2.89
CA ASN A 268 6.18 -13.27 -3.94
C ASN A 268 7.28 -14.20 -3.39
N MET A 269 7.33 -15.43 -3.89
CA MET A 269 8.21 -16.48 -3.36
C MET A 269 9.69 -16.12 -3.49
N LYS A 270 10.11 -15.62 -4.66
CA LYS A 270 11.51 -15.29 -4.91
C LYS A 270 11.99 -14.17 -4.00
N GLU A 271 11.19 -13.11 -3.90
CA GLU A 271 11.46 -11.99 -3.01
C GLU A 271 11.54 -12.44 -1.54
N PHE A 272 10.60 -13.27 -1.10
CA PHE A 272 10.59 -13.79 0.27
C PHE A 272 11.82 -14.68 0.55
N ASN A 273 12.20 -15.53 -0.41
CA ASN A 273 13.42 -16.34 -0.32
C ASN A 273 14.69 -15.49 -0.29
N ASP A 274 14.76 -14.43 -1.08
CA ASP A 274 15.90 -13.52 -1.06
C ASP A 274 15.99 -12.82 0.29
N LEU A 275 14.85 -12.37 0.84
CA LEU A 275 14.76 -11.80 2.18
C LEU A 275 15.26 -12.74 3.28
N THR A 276 14.92 -14.03 3.19
CA THR A 276 15.34 -15.04 4.18
C THR A 276 16.81 -15.48 4.03
N LYS A 277 17.39 -15.40 2.83
CA LYS A 277 18.80 -15.77 2.59
C LYS A 277 19.78 -14.63 2.88
N LEU A 278 19.33 -13.39 2.72
CA LEU A 278 20.20 -12.22 2.61
C LEU A 278 20.03 -11.25 3.80
N GLY A 279 19.70 -11.75 4.99
CA GLY A 279 19.39 -10.91 6.16
C GLY A 279 20.32 -9.70 6.36
N ARG A 280 19.73 -8.55 6.70
CA ARG A 280 20.40 -7.22 6.88
C ARG A 280 20.90 -6.49 5.61
N ARG A 281 20.25 -6.61 4.46
CA ARG A 281 20.49 -5.72 3.30
C ARG A 281 19.73 -4.40 3.41
N GLU A 282 20.34 -3.28 3.01
CA GLU A 282 19.66 -1.99 2.91
C GLU A 282 18.76 -1.93 1.66
N LEU A 283 17.65 -1.19 1.75
CA LEU A 283 16.79 -0.92 0.58
C LEU A 283 17.49 0.12 -0.30
N LEU A 284 17.89 -0.27 -1.51
CA LEU A 284 18.43 0.66 -2.51
C LEU A 284 17.34 1.10 -3.47
N ARG A 285 17.02 2.39 -3.44
CA ARG A 285 16.02 3.02 -4.31
C ARG A 285 16.71 3.65 -5.51
N ILE A 286 16.42 3.14 -6.70
CA ILE A 286 16.95 3.66 -7.96
C ILE A 286 15.85 4.44 -8.68
N GLY A 287 16.04 5.74 -8.83
CA GLY A 287 15.17 6.61 -9.60
C GLY A 287 15.57 6.64 -11.07
N ILE A 288 14.59 6.68 -11.95
CA ILE A 288 14.81 6.75 -13.40
C ILE A 288 14.25 8.07 -13.93
N THR A 289 15.02 8.72 -14.79
CA THR A 289 14.53 9.84 -15.59
C THR A 289 15.27 9.91 -16.93
N GLY A 290 14.56 10.19 -18.01
CA GLY A 290 15.22 10.37 -19.30
C GLY A 290 14.36 10.96 -20.40
N HIS A 291 14.87 10.86 -21.61
CA HIS A 291 14.16 11.28 -22.83
C HIS A 291 13.12 10.26 -23.27
N VAL A 292 12.00 10.76 -23.79
CA VAL A 292 10.88 9.92 -24.23
C VAL A 292 11.11 9.36 -25.63
N ASN A 293 11.77 10.12 -26.51
CA ASN A 293 12.07 9.69 -27.88
C ASN A 293 13.55 9.35 -27.99
N LEU A 294 13.86 8.05 -27.89
CA LEU A 294 15.21 7.54 -28.16
C LEU A 294 15.33 7.13 -29.63
N ASP A 295 16.54 7.23 -30.18
CA ASP A 295 16.83 6.76 -31.53
C ASP A 295 16.78 5.22 -31.57
N PRO A 296 15.92 4.60 -32.42
CA PRO A 296 15.83 3.15 -32.55
C PRO A 296 17.16 2.47 -32.90
N GLU A 297 18.02 3.12 -33.68
CA GLU A 297 19.33 2.54 -34.08
C GLU A 297 20.29 2.45 -32.88
N GLU A 298 20.05 3.25 -31.84
CA GLU A 298 20.94 3.38 -30.69
C GLU A 298 20.47 2.55 -29.48
N ILE A 299 19.26 1.98 -29.52
CA ILE A 299 18.68 1.19 -28.42
C ILE A 299 19.64 0.07 -27.99
N GLY A 300 20.32 -0.58 -28.94
CA GLY A 300 21.29 -1.64 -28.64
C GLY A 300 22.52 -1.14 -27.87
N ILE A 301 23.01 0.07 -28.19
CA ILE A 301 24.14 0.70 -27.48
C ILE A 301 23.70 1.15 -26.09
N LEU A 302 22.51 1.77 -26.00
CA LEU A 302 21.94 2.22 -24.73
C LEU A 302 21.69 1.05 -23.78
N SER A 303 21.15 -0.07 -24.28
CA SER A 303 20.91 -1.27 -23.47
C SER A 303 22.20 -1.80 -22.84
N ARG A 304 23.29 -1.93 -23.62
CA ARG A 304 24.61 -2.32 -23.09
C ARG A 304 25.15 -1.32 -22.07
N SER A 305 24.89 -0.04 -22.27
CA SER A 305 25.32 1.02 -21.36
C SER A 305 24.56 0.98 -20.05
N ILE A 306 23.25 0.67 -20.10
CA ILE A 306 22.39 0.47 -18.94
C ILE A 306 22.87 -0.76 -18.15
N ASP A 307 23.10 -1.90 -18.80
CA ASP A 307 23.60 -3.11 -18.12
C ASP A 307 24.92 -2.83 -17.38
N ARG A 308 25.81 -2.03 -17.97
CA ARG A 308 27.06 -1.59 -17.33
C ARG A 308 26.84 -0.66 -16.13
N VAL A 309 25.86 0.26 -16.21
CA VAL A 309 25.47 1.09 -15.07
C VAL A 309 24.89 0.25 -13.94
N ILE A 310 24.05 -0.73 -14.26
CA ILE A 310 23.45 -1.63 -13.26
C ILE A 310 24.55 -2.42 -12.55
N ALA A 311 25.45 -3.06 -13.30
CA ALA A 311 26.59 -3.77 -12.74
C ALA A 311 27.51 -2.88 -11.89
N PHE A 312 27.69 -1.61 -12.29
CA PHE A 312 28.43 -0.64 -11.48
C PHE A 312 27.73 -0.34 -10.15
N ILE A 313 26.41 -0.09 -10.17
CA ILE A 313 25.63 0.18 -8.97
C ILE A 313 25.67 -1.01 -8.01
N GLU A 314 25.50 -2.23 -8.51
CA GLU A 314 25.55 -3.47 -7.71
C GLU A 314 26.92 -3.67 -7.05
N ARG A 315 28.02 -3.29 -7.72
CA ARG A 315 29.37 -3.32 -7.12
C ARG A 315 29.55 -2.26 -6.03
N GLN A 316 28.96 -1.07 -6.21
CA GLN A 316 29.08 0.05 -5.25
C GLN A 316 28.23 -0.15 -4.00
N PHE A 317 27.08 -0.77 -4.16
CA PHE A 317 26.14 -1.06 -3.08
C PHE A 317 25.99 -2.57 -2.96
N PRO A 318 27.01 -3.29 -2.47
CA PRO A 318 26.89 -4.72 -2.28
C PRO A 318 25.77 -5.00 -1.28
N ALA A 319 25.03 -6.06 -1.54
CA ALA A 319 24.01 -6.53 -0.63
C ALA A 319 22.87 -5.51 -0.38
N HIS A 320 22.07 -5.23 -1.41
CA HIS A 320 20.84 -4.44 -1.32
C HIS A 320 19.59 -5.18 -1.81
N TYR A 321 18.41 -4.67 -1.45
CA TYR A 321 17.15 -4.94 -2.16
C TYR A 321 16.83 -3.78 -3.10
N LEU A 322 16.63 -4.09 -4.37
CA LEU A 322 16.39 -3.08 -5.39
C LEU A 322 14.93 -2.66 -5.43
N THR A 323 14.68 -1.35 -5.31
CA THR A 323 13.38 -0.73 -5.59
C THR A 323 13.53 0.32 -6.67
N VAL A 324 12.85 0.14 -7.79
CA VAL A 324 12.88 0.99 -8.98
C VAL A 324 11.76 2.01 -8.90
N PHE A 325 12.09 3.28 -9.00
CA PHE A 325 11.14 4.39 -9.11
C PHE A 325 11.14 4.88 -10.55
N SER A 326 10.04 4.67 -11.26
CA SER A 326 9.91 5.04 -12.68
C SER A 326 8.55 5.68 -12.94
N PRO A 327 8.47 6.74 -13.75
CA PRO A 327 7.18 7.22 -14.25
C PRO A 327 6.62 6.34 -15.37
N LEU A 328 7.38 5.34 -15.85
CA LEU A 328 7.01 4.45 -16.95
C LEU A 328 6.70 5.16 -18.27
N ALA A 329 7.30 6.33 -18.50
CA ALA A 329 7.19 7.02 -19.78
C ALA A 329 7.85 6.17 -20.89
N ALA A 330 7.34 6.29 -22.12
CA ALA A 330 7.96 5.64 -23.27
C ALA A 330 9.44 6.06 -23.41
N GLY A 331 10.27 5.22 -24.03
CA GLY A 331 11.70 5.49 -24.22
C GLY A 331 12.55 5.12 -23.01
N ALA A 332 13.34 6.08 -22.51
CA ALA A 332 14.36 5.83 -21.49
C ALA A 332 13.83 5.18 -20.21
N ASP A 333 12.68 5.65 -19.74
CA ASP A 333 12.18 5.25 -18.43
C ASP A 333 11.80 3.76 -18.41
N ARG A 334 11.16 3.27 -19.48
CA ARG A 334 10.85 1.85 -19.67
C ARG A 334 12.06 1.01 -20.02
N LEU A 335 13.00 1.53 -20.82
CA LEU A 335 14.22 0.79 -21.18
C LEU A 335 15.06 0.47 -19.93
N VAL A 336 15.26 1.46 -19.05
CA VAL A 336 16.00 1.27 -17.79
C VAL A 336 15.20 0.42 -16.80
N ALA A 337 13.89 0.66 -16.66
CA ALA A 337 13.03 -0.13 -15.78
C ALA A 337 13.02 -1.61 -16.20
N GLY A 338 12.89 -1.88 -17.49
CA GLY A 338 12.95 -3.22 -18.07
C GLY A 338 14.25 -3.95 -17.73
N ALA A 339 15.39 -3.28 -17.86
CA ALA A 339 16.69 -3.86 -17.53
C ALA A 339 16.83 -4.17 -16.02
N LEU A 340 16.45 -3.24 -15.14
CA LEU A 340 16.50 -3.42 -13.69
C LEU A 340 15.54 -4.52 -13.20
N LEU A 341 14.36 -4.64 -13.83
CA LEU A 341 13.30 -5.54 -13.41
C LEU A 341 13.38 -6.93 -14.06
N LYS A 342 14.45 -7.22 -14.83
CA LYS A 342 14.86 -8.60 -15.18
C LYS A 342 15.12 -9.43 -13.94
N ASP A 343 15.62 -8.79 -12.87
CA ASP A 343 15.60 -9.40 -11.56
C ASP A 343 14.17 -9.41 -11.02
N GLU A 344 13.55 -10.58 -10.97
CA GLU A 344 12.18 -10.71 -10.47
C GLU A 344 12.03 -10.31 -8.99
N ALA A 345 13.11 -10.26 -8.21
CA ALA A 345 13.10 -9.78 -6.83
C ALA A 345 13.14 -8.25 -6.71
N ALA A 346 13.50 -7.55 -7.79
CA ALA A 346 13.45 -6.10 -7.86
C ALA A 346 11.98 -5.62 -7.86
N ARG A 347 11.74 -4.56 -7.09
CA ARG A 347 10.41 -3.99 -6.88
C ARG A 347 10.21 -2.79 -7.79
N LEU A 348 9.02 -2.61 -8.36
CA LEU A 348 8.66 -1.40 -9.11
C LEU A 348 7.66 -0.54 -8.33
N ILE A 349 8.00 0.74 -8.17
CA ILE A 349 7.11 1.82 -7.77
C ILE A 349 6.89 2.72 -8.99
N ALA A 350 5.65 2.72 -9.50
CA ALA A 350 5.27 3.54 -10.65
C ALA A 350 4.86 4.94 -10.18
N VAL A 351 5.61 5.99 -10.54
CA VAL A 351 5.35 7.38 -10.13
C VAL A 351 4.72 8.15 -11.28
N LEU A 352 3.40 8.12 -11.35
CA LEU A 352 2.65 8.63 -12.49
C LEU A 352 2.41 10.15 -12.36
N PRO A 353 2.61 10.92 -13.45
CA PRO A 353 2.32 12.35 -13.46
C PRO A 353 0.81 12.67 -13.41
N PHE A 354 -0.05 11.71 -13.75
CA PHE A 354 -1.51 11.84 -13.72
C PHE A 354 -2.13 10.60 -13.07
N SER A 355 -3.46 10.56 -13.03
CA SER A 355 -4.16 9.32 -12.72
C SER A 355 -3.83 8.21 -13.72
N MET A 356 -3.89 6.96 -13.28
CA MET A 356 -3.56 5.79 -14.07
C MET A 356 -4.30 5.78 -15.42
N GLN A 357 -5.61 6.03 -15.40
CA GLN A 357 -6.46 6.07 -16.60
C GLN A 357 -6.02 7.17 -17.56
N ARG A 358 -5.82 8.39 -17.05
CA ARG A 358 -5.40 9.53 -17.86
C ARG A 358 -3.99 9.35 -18.42
N TYR A 359 -3.11 8.67 -17.70
CA TYR A 359 -1.76 8.43 -18.18
C TYR A 359 -1.71 7.37 -19.29
N LEU A 360 -2.54 6.32 -19.17
CA LEU A 360 -2.72 5.30 -20.19
C LEU A 360 -3.15 5.92 -21.55
N GLU A 361 -4.05 6.91 -21.53
CA GLU A 361 -4.48 7.68 -22.71
C GLU A 361 -3.33 8.44 -23.41
N THR A 362 -2.18 8.64 -22.75
CA THR A 362 -1.04 9.35 -23.36
C THR A 362 -0.18 8.49 -24.27
N PHE A 363 -0.36 7.17 -24.28
CA PHE A 363 0.48 6.23 -25.01
C PHE A 363 -0.07 5.83 -26.39
N GLY A 364 -1.32 6.14 -26.71
CA GLY A 364 -1.96 5.77 -27.97
C GLY A 364 -3.47 6.02 -27.93
N ALA A 365 -4.08 6.17 -29.10
CA ALA A 365 -5.52 6.47 -29.22
C ALA A 365 -6.42 5.22 -29.15
N SER A 366 -5.85 4.03 -29.35
CA SER A 366 -6.59 2.76 -29.41
C SER A 366 -5.72 1.58 -28.92
N GLU A 367 -6.38 0.53 -28.44
CA GLU A 367 -5.78 -0.79 -28.16
C GLU A 367 -5.78 -1.70 -29.40
N ASP A 368 -6.41 -1.26 -30.49
CA ASP A 368 -6.45 -2.02 -31.73
C ASP A 368 -5.12 -1.93 -32.48
N TYR A 369 -4.35 -3.02 -32.42
CA TYR A 369 -3.09 -3.22 -33.14
C TYR A 369 -3.22 -3.02 -34.65
N ARG A 370 -4.42 -3.10 -35.25
CA ARG A 370 -4.61 -2.85 -36.69
C ARG A 370 -4.57 -1.36 -37.04
N HIS A 371 -4.91 -0.50 -36.09
CA HIS A 371 -5.04 0.94 -36.30
C HIS A 371 -3.84 1.72 -35.73
N ASP A 372 -3.34 1.33 -34.55
CA ASP A 372 -2.20 1.97 -33.89
C ASP A 372 -1.31 0.90 -33.22
N PRO A 373 -0.48 0.16 -33.99
CA PRO A 373 0.35 -0.91 -33.44
C PRO A 373 1.29 -0.43 -32.33
N ALA A 374 1.92 0.74 -32.52
CA ALA A 374 2.89 1.29 -31.57
C ALA A 374 2.20 1.77 -30.28
N GLY A 375 1.04 2.44 -30.40
CA GLY A 375 0.27 2.87 -29.24
C GLY A 375 -0.34 1.70 -28.48
N ALA A 376 -0.86 0.69 -29.19
CA ALA A 376 -1.38 -0.53 -28.58
C ALA A 376 -0.30 -1.30 -27.81
N GLU A 377 0.92 -1.39 -28.34
CA GLU A 377 2.06 -2.00 -27.66
C GLU A 377 2.45 -1.19 -26.40
N LEU A 378 2.56 0.14 -26.50
CA LEU A 378 2.90 0.98 -25.35
C LEU A 378 1.84 0.92 -24.23
N ARG A 379 0.55 0.78 -24.59
CA ARG A 379 -0.55 0.59 -23.62
C ARG A 379 -0.46 -0.79 -22.97
N SER A 380 -0.32 -1.84 -23.77
CA SER A 380 -0.22 -3.23 -23.29
C SER A 380 0.97 -3.40 -22.34
N GLU A 381 2.11 -2.83 -22.68
CA GLU A 381 3.31 -2.87 -21.84
C GLU A 381 3.09 -2.11 -20.52
N TYR A 382 2.51 -0.91 -20.57
CA TYR A 382 2.20 -0.14 -19.36
C TYR A 382 1.24 -0.89 -18.44
N GLU A 383 0.16 -1.44 -18.97
CA GLU A 383 -0.79 -2.25 -18.18
C GLU A 383 -0.12 -3.48 -17.60
N TYR A 384 0.76 -4.14 -18.35
CA TYR A 384 1.55 -5.24 -17.83
C TYR A 384 2.40 -4.82 -16.63
N TRP A 385 3.16 -3.72 -16.77
CA TRP A 385 3.99 -3.20 -15.68
C TRP A 385 3.16 -2.85 -14.46
N ILE A 386 2.06 -2.12 -14.64
CA ILE A 386 1.17 -1.69 -13.56
C ILE A 386 0.52 -2.88 -12.84
N ASN A 387 -0.03 -3.84 -13.60
CA ASN A 387 -0.82 -4.92 -13.02
C ASN A 387 0.03 -6.06 -12.47
N ASN A 388 1.22 -6.30 -13.05
CA ASN A 388 2.01 -7.51 -12.76
C ASN A 388 3.35 -7.24 -12.09
N ARG A 389 3.92 -6.03 -12.22
CA ARG A 389 5.29 -5.74 -11.73
C ARG A 389 5.31 -4.61 -10.70
N ALA A 390 4.46 -3.61 -10.85
CA ALA A 390 4.33 -2.52 -9.91
C ALA A 390 3.76 -3.09 -8.62
N ILE A 391 4.57 -3.07 -7.57
CA ILE A 391 4.06 -3.34 -6.22
C ILE A 391 3.14 -2.21 -5.79
N GLU A 392 3.22 -1.07 -6.50
CA GLU A 392 2.50 0.12 -6.16
C GLU A 392 2.51 1.23 -7.23
N VAL A 393 1.45 2.05 -7.25
CA VAL A 393 1.30 3.21 -8.16
C VAL A 393 1.08 4.53 -7.37
N ILE A 394 1.93 5.54 -7.59
CA ILE A 394 1.78 6.91 -7.05
C ILE A 394 1.15 7.77 -8.14
N GLU A 395 0.01 8.38 -7.87
CA GLU A 395 -0.57 9.38 -8.75
C GLU A 395 -0.23 10.78 -8.22
N MET A 396 0.49 11.59 -9.01
CA MET A 396 0.77 12.96 -8.63
C MET A 396 -0.51 13.80 -8.58
N PRO A 397 -0.66 14.72 -7.60
CA PRO A 397 -1.82 15.59 -7.52
C PRO A 397 -2.03 16.38 -8.81
N PRO A 398 -3.29 16.65 -9.21
CA PRO A 398 -3.59 17.41 -10.42
C PRO A 398 -2.83 18.73 -10.49
N THR A 399 -2.20 18.99 -11.63
CA THR A 399 -1.51 20.27 -11.90
C THR A 399 -2.09 20.98 -13.12
N PRO A 400 -1.96 22.32 -13.21
CA PRO A 400 -2.50 23.09 -14.33
C PRO A 400 -1.94 22.73 -15.70
N THR A 401 -0.70 22.22 -15.78
CA THR A 401 -0.06 21.92 -17.07
C THR A 401 0.56 20.53 -17.09
N ARG A 402 0.54 19.88 -18.26
CA ARG A 402 1.18 18.58 -18.50
C ARG A 402 2.66 18.62 -18.09
N ARG A 403 3.39 19.66 -18.51
CA ARG A 403 4.81 19.83 -18.19
C ARG A 403 5.09 19.85 -16.68
N LEU A 404 4.25 20.56 -15.91
CA LEU A 404 4.41 20.63 -14.46
C LEU A 404 4.13 19.28 -13.78
N ALA A 405 3.20 18.50 -14.31
CA ALA A 405 2.91 17.16 -13.80
C ALA A 405 4.12 16.21 -13.92
N TYR A 406 4.76 16.14 -15.10
CA TYR A 406 5.99 15.36 -15.28
C TYR A 406 7.15 15.90 -14.43
N LEU A 407 7.26 17.22 -14.27
CA LEU A 407 8.26 17.81 -13.39
C LEU A 407 8.05 17.41 -11.93
N LYS A 408 6.80 17.44 -11.43
CA LYS A 408 6.49 17.00 -10.07
C LYS A 408 6.81 15.52 -9.88
N ALA A 409 6.42 14.65 -10.82
CA ALA A 409 6.73 13.23 -10.77
C ALA A 409 8.26 13.00 -10.73
N GLY A 410 9.02 13.65 -11.61
CA GLY A 410 10.48 13.53 -11.63
C GLY A 410 11.17 14.09 -10.38
N GLN A 411 10.72 15.24 -9.86
CA GLN A 411 11.22 15.80 -8.60
C GLN A 411 10.95 14.88 -7.42
N PHE A 412 9.75 14.29 -7.38
CA PHE A 412 9.40 13.30 -6.39
C PHE A 412 10.33 12.07 -6.49
N ILE A 413 10.56 11.54 -7.68
CA ILE A 413 11.51 10.41 -7.86
C ILE A 413 12.88 10.79 -7.32
N ALA A 414 13.38 11.98 -7.67
CA ALA A 414 14.67 12.45 -7.18
C ALA A 414 14.71 12.49 -5.65
N GLU A 415 13.73 13.10 -5.00
CA GLU A 415 13.68 13.24 -3.54
C GLU A 415 13.63 11.91 -2.76
N HIS A 416 13.22 10.82 -3.42
CA HIS A 416 12.99 9.53 -2.78
C HIS A 416 13.93 8.41 -3.22
N SER A 417 14.90 8.74 -4.08
CA SER A 417 15.89 7.81 -4.60
C SER A 417 17.22 7.93 -3.86
N ASN A 418 17.89 6.80 -3.67
CA ASN A 418 19.27 6.75 -3.18
C ASN A 418 20.27 6.96 -4.32
N VAL A 419 19.91 6.53 -5.54
CA VAL A 419 20.70 6.68 -6.77
C VAL A 419 19.74 7.04 -7.90
N ILE A 420 20.17 7.88 -8.85
CA ILE A 420 19.37 8.18 -10.05
C ILE A 420 20.13 7.76 -11.30
N ILE A 421 19.46 7.02 -12.19
CA ILE A 421 19.92 6.75 -13.55
C ILE A 421 19.23 7.75 -14.49
N VAL A 422 20.05 8.49 -15.22
CA VAL A 422 19.62 9.55 -16.13
C VAL A 422 20.04 9.20 -17.55
N VAL A 423 19.07 9.06 -18.47
CA VAL A 423 19.35 8.83 -19.90
C VAL A 423 18.97 10.09 -20.69
N TRP A 424 19.96 10.91 -21.02
CA TRP A 424 19.72 12.30 -21.41
C TRP A 424 20.85 12.90 -22.27
N ASP A 425 20.56 14.02 -22.95
CA ASP A 425 21.47 14.72 -23.87
C ASP A 425 22.47 15.66 -23.17
N GLY A 426 22.38 15.81 -21.85
CA GLY A 426 23.27 16.67 -21.07
C GLY A 426 23.05 18.18 -21.21
N ASN A 427 22.02 18.66 -21.92
CA ASN A 427 21.78 20.10 -22.14
C ASN A 427 21.31 20.86 -20.88
N ARG A 428 22.26 21.41 -20.13
CA ARG A 428 22.05 22.10 -18.84
C ARG A 428 21.39 23.49 -18.90
N GLN A 429 20.93 23.97 -20.05
CA GLN A 429 20.25 25.27 -20.10
C GLN A 429 19.02 25.26 -19.17
N LYS A 430 19.03 26.13 -18.16
CA LYS A 430 17.97 26.19 -17.14
C LYS A 430 16.62 26.40 -17.85
N TYR A 431 15.65 25.52 -17.60
CA TYR A 431 14.33 25.44 -18.25
C TYR A 431 14.26 24.83 -19.66
N SER A 432 15.33 24.23 -20.19
CA SER A 432 15.33 23.58 -21.50
C SER A 432 14.44 22.33 -21.55
N SER A 433 14.47 21.50 -20.51
CA SER A 433 13.69 20.25 -20.41
C SER A 433 13.20 19.97 -18.98
N VAL A 434 12.27 19.02 -18.84
CA VAL A 434 11.85 18.50 -17.53
C VAL A 434 13.03 17.75 -16.89
N THR A 435 13.71 16.88 -17.65
CA THR A 435 14.86 16.09 -17.21
C THR A 435 15.98 16.96 -16.64
N ALA A 436 16.33 18.08 -17.28
CA ALA A 436 17.36 19.00 -16.79
C ALA A 436 17.03 19.56 -15.38
N GLN A 437 15.75 19.85 -15.11
CA GLN A 437 15.30 20.36 -13.81
C GLN A 437 15.30 19.26 -12.74
N VAL A 438 14.98 18.02 -13.12
CA VAL A 438 15.08 16.85 -12.22
C VAL A 438 16.53 16.57 -11.87
N VAL A 439 17.45 16.60 -12.84
CA VAL A 439 18.89 16.45 -12.61
C VAL A 439 19.41 17.56 -11.69
N ALA A 440 19.02 18.81 -11.93
CA ALA A 440 19.40 19.93 -11.06
C ALA A 440 18.87 19.75 -9.62
N ARG A 441 17.66 19.21 -9.45
CA ARG A 441 17.10 18.87 -8.13
C ARG A 441 17.91 17.78 -7.44
N ALA A 442 18.27 16.72 -8.16
CA ALA A 442 19.09 15.63 -7.65
C ALA A 442 20.51 16.10 -7.25
N GLU A 443 21.14 16.94 -8.08
CA GLU A 443 22.43 17.57 -7.75
C GLU A 443 22.31 18.42 -6.47
N ALA A 444 21.25 19.22 -6.31
CA ALA A 444 21.03 20.03 -5.11
C ALA A 444 20.84 19.18 -3.84
N LEU A 445 20.27 17.97 -3.97
CA LEU A 445 20.11 17.01 -2.89
C LEU A 445 21.35 16.13 -2.67
N LYS A 446 22.41 16.31 -3.47
CA LYS A 446 23.65 15.51 -3.46
C LYS A 446 23.43 14.02 -3.63
N ILE A 447 22.41 13.65 -4.42
CA ILE A 447 22.10 12.26 -4.71
C ILE A 447 23.15 11.73 -5.71
N PRO A 448 23.64 10.50 -5.56
CA PRO A 448 24.42 9.79 -6.57
C PRO A 448 23.69 9.74 -7.92
N ILE A 449 24.35 10.16 -9.01
CA ILE A 449 23.78 10.20 -10.37
C ILE A 449 24.66 9.39 -11.31
N CYS A 450 24.06 8.44 -12.03
CA CYS A 450 24.63 7.81 -13.22
C CYS A 450 23.98 8.43 -14.47
N HIS A 451 24.78 8.99 -15.36
CA HIS A 451 24.32 9.64 -16.59
C HIS A 451 24.79 8.85 -17.81
N ILE A 452 23.83 8.43 -18.62
CA ILE A 452 24.04 7.80 -19.92
C ILE A 452 23.64 8.82 -20.98
N TRP A 453 24.57 9.13 -21.88
CA TRP A 453 24.32 10.09 -22.94
C TRP A 453 23.39 9.50 -24.01
N ALA A 454 22.29 10.20 -24.29
CA ALA A 454 21.33 9.85 -25.33
C ALA A 454 20.67 11.12 -25.91
N GLN A 455 20.51 11.22 -27.22
CA GLN A 455 19.82 12.34 -27.83
C GLN A 455 18.30 12.17 -27.77
N ASN A 456 17.56 13.28 -27.77
CA ASN A 456 16.11 13.26 -27.97
C ASN A 456 15.82 13.27 -29.47
N TYR A 457 15.41 12.14 -30.02
CA TYR A 457 15.21 11.99 -31.45
C TYR A 457 14.07 12.91 -31.94
N ARG A 458 14.37 13.76 -32.93
CA ARG A 458 13.40 14.57 -33.68
C ARG A 458 13.54 14.22 -35.15
N SER A 459 12.46 13.74 -35.76
CA SER A 459 12.42 13.30 -37.17
C SER A 459 12.68 14.41 -38.19
N GLU A 460 12.63 15.69 -37.78
CA GLU A 460 12.91 16.82 -38.65
C GLU A 460 14.12 17.64 -38.17
N SER A 461 15.02 17.85 -39.12
CA SER A 461 16.32 18.50 -39.07
C SER A 461 16.45 19.71 -38.12
N CYS A 462 17.32 19.57 -37.12
CA CYS A 462 18.16 20.66 -36.60
C CYS A 462 19.57 20.12 -36.32
N GLN A 463 20.48 20.47 -37.23
CA GLN A 463 21.91 20.16 -37.18
C GLN A 463 22.63 20.91 -36.05
N ALA A 464 23.64 20.29 -35.45
CA ALA A 464 24.94 20.94 -35.19
C ALA A 464 26.01 19.90 -34.78
N ASN A 465 27.21 20.07 -35.32
CA ASN A 465 28.47 19.35 -35.08
C ASN A 465 28.78 19.04 -33.60
N ILE A 466 28.14 18.01 -33.03
CA ILE A 466 28.55 17.40 -31.77
C ILE A 466 28.86 15.94 -32.09
N LYS A 467 30.09 15.50 -31.81
CA LYS A 467 30.45 14.08 -31.94
C LYS A 467 29.41 13.25 -31.16
N PRO A 468 28.76 12.26 -31.79
CA PRO A 468 27.74 11.44 -31.13
C PRO A 468 28.37 10.76 -29.89
N ARG A 469 27.99 11.20 -28.68
CA ARG A 469 28.46 10.64 -27.39
C ARG A 469 27.58 9.50 -26.89
N HIS A 470 26.87 8.81 -27.77
CA HIS A 470 25.76 7.94 -27.37
C HIS A 470 26.27 6.73 -26.62
N GLY A 471 25.62 6.44 -25.48
CA GLY A 471 26.05 5.38 -24.57
C GLY A 471 27.30 5.70 -23.75
N GLU A 472 27.90 6.90 -23.86
CA GLU A 472 28.93 7.31 -22.91
C GLU A 472 28.32 7.36 -21.50
N ILE A 473 29.06 6.85 -20.52
CA ILE A 473 28.60 6.76 -19.13
C ILE A 473 29.50 7.60 -18.24
N ARG A 474 28.88 8.43 -17.40
CA ARG A 474 29.57 9.15 -16.32
C ARG A 474 28.74 9.08 -15.04
N TYR A 475 29.39 9.21 -13.89
CA TYR A 475 28.74 9.22 -12.59
C TYR A 475 29.26 10.35 -11.70
N LYS A 476 28.46 10.70 -10.69
CA LYS A 476 28.70 11.81 -9.77
C LYS A 476 28.11 11.49 -8.40
N ASN A 477 28.73 11.99 -7.32
CA ASN A 477 28.26 11.88 -5.93
C ASN A 477 28.17 10.44 -5.37
N PHE A 478 28.98 9.51 -5.89
CA PHE A 478 29.06 8.16 -5.32
C PHE A 478 30.04 8.11 -4.11
N PRO A 479 29.88 7.14 -3.19
CA PRO A 479 30.83 6.94 -2.10
C PRO A 479 32.28 6.83 -2.58
N GLY A 480 33.20 7.54 -1.93
CA GLY A 480 34.62 7.54 -2.31
C GLY A 480 35.03 8.48 -3.46
N GLN A 481 34.08 9.23 -4.03
CA GLN A 481 34.35 10.25 -5.05
C GLN A 481 34.43 11.67 -4.43
N PRO A 482 35.28 12.58 -4.94
CA PRO A 482 35.19 13.99 -4.58
C PRO A 482 33.77 14.53 -4.88
N PRO A 483 33.18 15.28 -3.94
CA PRO A 483 31.82 15.80 -4.11
C PRO A 483 31.76 16.70 -5.34
N ASP A 484 30.62 16.61 -6.02
CA ASP A 484 30.29 17.43 -7.17
C ASP A 484 31.12 17.24 -8.46
N MET A 485 32.00 16.23 -8.53
CA MET A 485 32.80 15.93 -9.71
C MET A 485 32.17 14.83 -10.58
N TRP A 486 32.23 14.98 -11.91
CA TRP A 486 31.86 13.90 -12.84
C TRP A 486 33.07 13.01 -13.14
N THR A 487 32.87 11.69 -13.09
CA THR A 487 33.87 10.68 -13.47
C THR A 487 33.28 9.74 -14.53
N SER A 488 34.07 9.37 -15.53
CA SER A 488 33.63 8.44 -16.59
C SER A 488 33.71 6.98 -16.12
N ILE A 489 32.77 6.14 -16.54
CA ILE A 489 32.90 4.68 -16.39
C ILE A 489 33.66 4.18 -17.61
N ALA A 490 34.90 3.70 -17.41
CA ALA A 490 35.75 3.19 -18.50
C ALA A 490 35.04 2.07 -19.26
N ALA A 491 35.14 2.09 -20.61
CA ALA A 491 34.77 0.96 -21.45
C ALA A 491 35.68 -0.23 -21.10
N GLU A 492 35.10 -1.31 -20.59
CA GLU A 492 35.79 -2.61 -20.49
C GLU A 492 35.95 -3.20 -21.89
#